data_AF-A0A8J7JXG3-F1
#
_entry.id   AF-A0A8J7JXG3-F1
#
_cell.length_a   1.000
_cell.length_b   1.000
_cell.length_c   1.000
_cell.angle_alpha   90.00
_cell.angle_beta   90.00
_cell.angle_gamma   90.00
#
_symmetry.space_group_name_H-M   'P 1'
#
loop_
_entity.id
_entity.type
_entity.pdbx_description
1 polymer ?
#
loop_
_entity_poly.entity_id
_entity_poly.type
_entity_poly.pdbx_seq_one_letter_code
_entity_poly.pdbx_strand_id
1 'polypeptide(L)'
;MNVFLSWSGHRSRAVAELLKKWLKCVLQASTPWISSEDIDRGSLWFSELQDQLKDTSTGIICLTADNLTKPWLLFEAGALAKGLSSSRVCTFLIDIDPSLVQNPLAQFNHTMPTKEGMWQLVASLNKRLEDRQLESEVLKSVFNTYWTQFEKDYLMILEEHPIGEKMPRPDDSSLLQEVLQTVRTLDRRLRGVESQASRKGIRPEDPRHKFSVQVRRDLNFLRGKAQTLVEPRVLGEEEIKQLFQETFEDDSCDNTSSIDDS
;
A
#
# COMPACT_ATOMS: atom_id res chain seq x y z
N MET A 1 9.08 0.47 -16.93
CA MET A 1 8.96 0.31 -15.48
C MET A 1 7.66 0.96 -15.04
N ASN A 2 6.74 0.19 -14.45
CA ASN A 2 5.43 0.71 -14.05
C ASN A 2 5.54 1.52 -12.76
N VAL A 3 5.08 2.77 -12.81
CA VAL A 3 5.04 3.66 -11.65
C VAL A 3 3.59 3.93 -11.30
N PHE A 4 3.15 3.47 -10.14
CA PHE A 4 1.80 3.70 -9.66
C PHE A 4 1.70 5.04 -8.94
N LEU A 5 0.71 5.85 -9.29
CA LEU A 5 0.44 7.15 -8.68
C LEU A 5 -0.90 7.08 -7.94
N SER A 6 -0.82 7.13 -6.62
CA SER A 6 -1.95 7.13 -5.70
C SER A 6 -2.32 8.56 -5.32
N TRP A 7 -3.62 8.87 -5.30
CA TRP A 7 -4.11 10.21 -4.96
C TRP A 7 -5.50 10.16 -4.33
N SER A 8 -5.89 11.29 -3.74
CA SER A 8 -7.14 11.45 -3.02
C SER A 8 -7.51 12.92 -2.90
N GLY A 9 -8.60 13.33 -3.53
CA GLY A 9 -9.04 14.72 -3.56
C GLY A 9 -8.45 15.52 -4.72
N HIS A 10 -8.94 16.75 -4.90
CA HIS A 10 -8.70 17.53 -6.13
C HIS A 10 -7.23 17.93 -6.32
N ARG A 11 -6.63 18.50 -5.26
CA ARG A 11 -5.24 18.95 -5.25
C ARG A 11 -4.26 17.81 -5.54
N SER A 12 -4.37 16.70 -4.81
CA SER A 12 -3.47 15.55 -5.03
C SER A 12 -3.66 14.89 -6.40
N ARG A 13 -4.88 14.91 -6.95
CA ARG A 13 -5.16 14.47 -8.33
C ARG A 13 -4.40 15.30 -9.35
N ALA A 14 -4.55 16.62 -9.29
CA ALA A 14 -3.92 17.55 -10.23
C ALA A 14 -2.40 17.40 -10.19
N VAL A 15 -1.83 17.27 -8.99
CA VAL A 15 -0.41 17.00 -8.80
C VAL A 15 0.01 15.63 -9.33
N ALA A 16 -0.78 14.57 -9.12
CA ALA A 16 -0.51 13.25 -9.67
C ALA A 16 -0.53 13.25 -11.22
N GLU A 17 -1.44 14.01 -11.83
CA GLU A 17 -1.51 14.20 -13.28
C GLU A 17 -0.29 14.97 -13.82
N LEU A 18 0.17 16.00 -13.11
CA LEU A 18 1.41 16.70 -13.41
C LEU A 18 2.62 15.75 -13.30
N LEU A 19 2.74 15.01 -12.20
CA LEU A 19 3.80 14.02 -11.98
C LEU A 19 3.84 12.97 -13.08
N LYS A 20 2.68 12.45 -13.51
CA LYS A 20 2.59 11.50 -14.63
C LYS A 20 3.18 12.07 -15.92
N LYS A 21 2.78 13.29 -16.30
CA LYS A 21 3.29 13.95 -17.52
C LYS A 21 4.79 14.19 -17.40
N TRP A 22 5.23 14.74 -16.27
CA TRP A 22 6.63 15.09 -16.03
C TRP A 22 7.55 13.86 -15.97
N LEU A 23 7.16 12.80 -15.26
CA LEU A 23 7.95 11.56 -15.19
C LEU A 23 8.13 10.91 -16.56
N LYS A 24 7.13 10.98 -17.46
CA LYS A 24 7.29 10.49 -18.84
C LYS A 24 8.32 11.28 -19.63
N CYS A 25 8.44 12.58 -19.40
CA CYS A 25 9.45 13.43 -20.05
C CYS A 25 10.86 13.15 -19.50
N VAL A 26 10.99 13.00 -18.17
CA VAL A 26 12.28 12.84 -17.49
C VAL A 26 12.80 11.40 -17.57
N LEU A 27 11.92 10.41 -17.44
CA LEU A 27 12.22 8.99 -17.45
C LEU A 27 11.36 8.29 -18.52
N GLN A 28 11.82 8.33 -19.76
CA GLN A 28 11.06 7.84 -20.92
C GLN A 28 10.75 6.33 -20.85
N ALA A 29 11.59 5.55 -20.14
CA ALA A 29 11.38 4.13 -19.90
C ALA A 29 10.43 3.84 -18.70
N SER A 30 9.89 4.88 -18.07
CA SER A 30 8.84 4.77 -17.06
C SER A 30 7.45 4.78 -17.71
N THR A 31 6.53 4.02 -17.13
CA THR A 31 5.12 3.94 -17.50
C THR A 31 4.28 4.36 -16.29
N PRO A 32 4.16 5.68 -16.02
CA PRO A 32 3.38 6.14 -14.88
C PRO A 32 1.88 5.96 -15.15
N TRP A 33 1.21 5.31 -14.20
CA TRP A 33 -0.20 5.04 -14.18
C TRP A 33 -0.81 5.68 -12.95
N ILE A 34 -1.96 6.33 -13.11
CA ILE A 34 -2.67 7.00 -12.01
C ILE A 34 -3.86 6.12 -11.66
N SER A 35 -4.08 5.92 -10.36
CA SER A 35 -5.32 5.32 -9.83
C SER A 35 -6.53 6.02 -10.44
N SER A 36 -7.25 5.33 -11.33
CA SER A 36 -8.46 5.85 -11.94
C SER A 36 -9.67 5.60 -11.02
N GLU A 37 -10.55 6.60 -10.86
CA GLU A 37 -11.94 6.36 -10.42
C GLU A 37 -12.72 5.59 -11.50
N ASP A 38 -12.36 5.78 -12.78
CA ASP A 38 -12.90 5.06 -13.93
C ASP A 38 -12.17 3.74 -14.14
N ILE A 39 -12.57 2.74 -13.37
CA ILE A 39 -12.50 1.35 -13.81
C ILE A 39 -13.82 1.08 -14.52
N ASP A 40 -13.75 0.47 -15.71
CA ASP A 40 -14.90 0.26 -16.60
C ASP A 40 -16.13 -0.23 -15.84
N ARG A 41 -17.31 0.35 -16.13
CA ARG A 41 -18.56 0.01 -15.46
C ARG A 41 -18.87 -1.48 -15.66
N GLY A 42 -18.49 -2.32 -14.70
CA GLY A 42 -18.74 -3.76 -14.73
C GLY A 42 -17.55 -4.66 -14.40
N SER A 43 -16.31 -4.16 -14.37
CA SER A 43 -15.18 -4.92 -13.82
C SER A 43 -15.11 -4.78 -12.29
N LEU A 44 -14.69 -5.84 -11.60
CA LEU A 44 -14.44 -5.80 -10.17
C LEU A 44 -13.25 -4.85 -9.95
N TRP A 45 -13.53 -3.59 -9.61
CA TRP A 45 -12.56 -2.51 -9.36
C TRP A 45 -11.31 -2.98 -8.61
N PHE A 46 -11.52 -3.81 -7.59
CA PHE A 46 -10.48 -4.38 -6.75
C PHE A 46 -9.53 -5.35 -7.48
N SER A 47 -10.05 -6.17 -8.41
CA SER A 47 -9.24 -7.16 -9.14
C SER A 47 -8.28 -6.50 -10.12
N GLU A 48 -8.76 -5.48 -10.83
CA GLU A 48 -7.98 -4.74 -11.81
C GLU A 48 -6.94 -3.86 -11.12
N LEU A 49 -7.31 -3.20 -10.01
CA LEU A 49 -6.36 -2.51 -9.15
C LEU A 49 -5.29 -3.49 -8.61
N GLN A 50 -5.68 -4.67 -8.13
CA GLN A 50 -4.75 -5.65 -7.61
C GLN A 50 -3.79 -6.18 -8.68
N ASP A 51 -4.25 -6.38 -9.91
CA ASP A 51 -3.40 -6.82 -11.02
C ASP A 51 -2.42 -5.73 -11.44
N GLN A 52 -2.86 -4.46 -11.51
CA GLN A 52 -1.95 -3.33 -11.73
C GLN A 52 -0.91 -3.18 -10.61
N LEU A 53 -1.32 -3.41 -9.35
CA LEU A 53 -0.43 -3.35 -8.19
C LEU A 53 0.60 -4.49 -8.18
N LYS A 54 0.27 -5.67 -8.70
CA LYS A 54 1.24 -6.77 -8.89
C LYS A 54 2.32 -6.40 -9.91
N ASP A 55 1.95 -5.75 -11.01
CA ASP A 55 2.91 -5.40 -12.06
C ASP A 55 3.64 -4.07 -11.78
N THR A 56 3.37 -3.44 -10.63
CA THR A 56 3.97 -2.18 -10.22
C THR A 56 5.31 -2.40 -9.51
N SER A 57 6.37 -1.76 -10.00
CA SER A 57 7.68 -1.77 -9.33
C SER A 57 7.81 -0.68 -8.27
N THR A 58 7.21 0.49 -8.53
CA THR A 58 7.29 1.64 -7.61
C THR A 58 5.94 2.33 -7.50
N GLY A 59 5.46 2.55 -6.27
CA GLY A 59 4.29 3.35 -5.96
C GLY A 59 4.67 4.68 -5.33
N ILE A 60 4.04 5.76 -5.81
CA ILE A 60 4.16 7.12 -5.30
C ILE A 60 2.79 7.55 -4.79
N ILE A 61 2.72 7.88 -3.50
CA ILE A 61 1.47 8.27 -2.83
C ILE A 61 1.43 9.79 -2.64
N CYS A 62 0.55 10.48 -3.35
CA CYS A 62 0.39 11.93 -3.27
C CYS A 62 -0.43 12.33 -2.05
N LEU A 63 0.26 12.78 -1.00
CA LEU A 63 -0.33 13.13 0.29
C LEU A 63 -0.58 14.63 0.39
N THR A 64 -1.77 14.95 0.90
CA THR A 64 -2.15 16.29 1.33
C THR A 64 -2.69 16.22 2.76
N ALA A 65 -2.75 17.37 3.45
CA ALA A 65 -3.37 17.45 4.78
C ALA A 65 -4.80 16.85 4.81
N ASP A 66 -5.54 17.02 3.71
CA ASP A 66 -6.94 16.57 3.59
C ASP A 66 -7.10 15.06 3.34
N ASN A 67 -6.02 14.33 3.02
CA ASN A 67 -6.12 12.94 2.57
C ASN A 67 -5.40 11.89 3.42
N LEU A 68 -4.67 12.27 4.46
CA LEU A 68 -3.89 11.34 5.29
C LEU A 68 -4.69 10.17 5.88
N THR A 69 -5.95 10.42 6.22
CA THR A 69 -6.84 9.45 6.87
C THR A 69 -7.73 8.69 5.89
N LYS A 70 -7.52 8.88 4.58
CA LYS A 70 -8.41 8.32 3.57
C LYS A 70 -8.16 6.80 3.42
N PRO A 71 -9.18 5.95 3.66
CA PRO A 71 -8.98 4.51 3.76
C PRO A 71 -8.40 3.86 2.50
N TRP A 72 -8.70 4.38 1.31
CA TRP A 72 -8.17 3.82 0.05
C TRP A 72 -6.67 4.09 -0.12
N LEU A 73 -6.15 5.26 0.30
CA LEU A 73 -4.71 5.53 0.28
C LEU A 73 -3.97 4.55 1.19
N LEU A 74 -4.52 4.29 2.37
CA LEU A 74 -3.97 3.30 3.31
C LEU A 74 -4.02 1.88 2.73
N PHE A 75 -5.11 1.54 2.04
CA PHE A 75 -5.25 0.25 1.37
C PHE A 75 -4.22 0.09 0.24
N GLU A 76 -4.09 1.07 -0.65
CA GLU A 76 -3.13 1.04 -1.75
C GLU A 76 -1.69 0.98 -1.23
N ALA A 77 -1.38 1.78 -0.20
CA ALA A 77 -0.09 1.75 0.46
C ALA A 77 0.22 0.36 1.05
N GLY A 78 -0.75 -0.24 1.72
CA GLY A 78 -0.64 -1.58 2.29
C GLY A 78 -0.51 -2.66 1.22
N ALA A 79 -1.28 -2.57 0.13
CA ALA A 79 -1.23 -3.49 -0.99
C ALA A 79 0.13 -3.41 -1.72
N LEU A 80 0.66 -2.21 -1.93
CA LEU A 80 2.00 -2.01 -2.50
C LEU A 80 3.11 -2.50 -1.56
N ALA A 81 2.97 -2.29 -0.25
CA ALA A 81 3.97 -2.70 0.73
C ALA A 81 3.98 -4.23 0.95
N LYS A 82 2.81 -4.87 0.91
CA LYS A 82 2.66 -6.32 1.02
C LYS A 82 2.91 -7.04 -0.32
N GLY A 83 2.74 -6.32 -1.43
CA GLY A 83 2.58 -6.87 -2.77
C GLY A 83 3.77 -7.68 -3.27
N LEU A 84 5.00 -7.21 -3.10
CA LEU A 84 6.18 -7.89 -3.64
C LEU A 84 7.44 -7.52 -2.83
N SER A 85 8.32 -8.47 -2.57
CA SER A 85 9.63 -8.26 -1.94
C SER A 85 10.54 -7.26 -2.67
N SER A 86 10.14 -6.79 -3.85
CA SER A 86 10.85 -5.80 -4.68
C SER A 86 10.10 -4.50 -4.91
N SER A 87 8.82 -4.38 -4.56
CA SER A 87 8.04 -3.15 -4.76
C SER A 87 8.46 -2.08 -3.76
N ARG A 88 8.59 -0.84 -4.22
CA ARG A 88 8.94 0.31 -3.37
C ARG A 88 7.78 1.28 -3.28
N VAL A 89 7.54 1.78 -2.08
CA VAL A 89 6.56 2.83 -1.84
C VAL A 89 7.28 4.06 -1.32
N CYS A 90 6.99 5.20 -1.92
CA CYS A 90 7.37 6.50 -1.41
C CYS A 90 6.15 7.41 -1.37
N THR A 91 6.14 8.33 -0.42
CA THR A 91 5.07 9.32 -0.29
C THR A 91 5.57 10.65 -0.81
N PHE A 92 4.75 11.34 -1.59
CA PHE A 92 4.99 12.68 -2.09
C PHE A 92 4.16 13.67 -1.29
N LEU A 93 4.80 14.52 -0.49
CA LEU A 93 4.13 15.44 0.41
C LEU A 93 3.88 16.77 -0.29
N ILE A 94 2.63 17.16 -0.50
CA ILE A 94 2.28 18.34 -1.32
C ILE A 94 2.21 19.61 -0.46
N ASP A 95 1.44 19.54 0.63
CA ASP A 95 1.13 20.68 1.51
C ASP A 95 1.20 20.28 2.99
N ILE A 96 1.94 19.22 3.28
CA ILE A 96 2.02 18.63 4.61
C ILE A 96 3.47 18.49 5.06
N ASP A 97 3.70 18.78 6.34
CA ASP A 97 4.96 18.52 7.01
C ASP A 97 5.14 17.01 7.30
N PRO A 98 6.34 16.43 7.07
CA PRO A 98 6.62 15.03 7.40
C PRO A 98 6.19 14.60 8.82
N SER A 99 6.29 15.48 9.81
CA SER A 99 5.93 15.20 11.21
C SER A 99 4.43 14.92 11.42
N LEU A 100 3.58 15.38 10.51
CA LEU A 100 2.13 15.17 10.57
C LEU A 100 1.70 13.85 9.92
N VAL A 101 2.60 13.19 9.19
CA VAL A 101 2.32 11.88 8.60
C VAL A 101 2.40 10.82 9.69
N GLN A 102 1.28 10.16 9.96
CA GLN A 102 1.20 9.09 10.95
C GLN A 102 1.34 7.70 10.32
N ASN A 103 1.57 6.69 11.16
CA ASN A 103 1.52 5.30 10.72
C ASN A 103 0.14 4.94 10.15
N PRO A 104 0.07 4.07 9.12
CA PRO A 104 1.18 3.32 8.52
C PRO A 104 1.96 4.07 7.43
N LEU A 105 1.59 5.31 7.07
CA LEU A 105 2.25 6.03 5.96
C LEU A 105 3.63 6.58 6.35
N ALA A 106 3.86 6.85 7.64
CA ALA A 106 5.13 7.33 8.18
C ALA A 106 6.30 6.36 7.97
N GLN A 107 6.03 5.08 7.71
CA GLN A 107 7.07 4.07 7.48
C GLN A 107 7.74 4.20 6.10
N PHE A 108 7.16 4.99 5.19
CA PHE A 108 7.65 5.14 3.83
C PHE A 108 8.56 6.36 3.70
N ASN A 109 9.46 6.32 2.70
CA ASN A 109 10.33 7.46 2.42
C ASN A 109 9.52 8.65 1.88
N HIS A 110 9.59 9.76 2.60
CA HIS A 110 8.95 11.02 2.20
C HIS A 110 9.78 11.76 1.14
N THR A 111 9.09 12.25 0.12
CA THR A 111 9.63 13.11 -0.93
C THR A 111 8.94 14.46 -0.83
N MET A 112 9.73 15.51 -0.63
CA MET A 112 9.24 16.89 -0.65
C MET A 112 9.22 17.40 -2.09
N PRO A 113 8.34 18.37 -2.42
CA PRO A 113 8.22 18.95 -3.76
C PRO A 113 9.31 20.02 -3.97
N THR A 114 10.52 19.74 -3.48
CA THR A 114 11.72 20.58 -3.66
C THR A 114 12.59 20.01 -4.76
N LYS A 115 13.47 20.83 -5.33
CA LYS A 115 14.38 20.38 -6.38
C LYS A 115 15.23 19.18 -5.93
N GLU A 116 15.72 19.22 -4.69
CA GLU A 116 16.53 18.18 -4.09
C GLU A 116 15.73 16.89 -3.86
N GLY A 117 14.51 17.00 -3.32
CA GLY A 117 13.64 15.85 -3.09
C GLY A 117 13.23 15.18 -4.40
N MET A 118 12.86 15.98 -5.39
CA MET A 118 12.47 15.49 -6.72
C MET A 118 13.66 14.89 -7.49
N TRP A 119 14.87 15.45 -7.31
CA TRP A 119 16.08 14.84 -7.84
C TRP A 119 16.33 13.46 -7.22
N GLN A 120 16.20 13.32 -5.89
CA GLN A 120 16.36 12.03 -5.22
C GLN A 120 15.33 10.99 -5.68
N LEU A 121 14.07 11.41 -5.85
CA LEU A 121 13.00 10.57 -6.40
C LEU A 121 13.37 10.05 -7.79
N VAL A 122 13.72 10.95 -8.71
CA VAL A 122 14.08 10.60 -10.09
C VAL A 122 15.33 9.73 -10.15
N ALA A 123 16.35 10.04 -9.36
CA ALA A 123 17.57 9.24 -9.30
C ALA A 123 17.30 7.81 -8.77
N SER A 124 16.42 7.67 -7.78
CA SER A 124 15.97 6.38 -7.24
C SER A 124 15.20 5.58 -8.28
N LEU A 125 14.27 6.22 -9.00
CA LEU A 125 13.51 5.61 -10.09
C LEU A 125 14.43 5.19 -11.25
N ASN A 126 15.40 6.02 -11.63
CA ASN A 126 16.32 5.73 -12.72
C ASN A 126 17.17 4.48 -12.44
N LYS A 127 17.66 4.32 -11.20
CA LYS A 127 18.41 3.12 -10.79
C LYS A 127 17.62 1.81 -10.92
N ARG A 128 16.29 1.90 -10.98
CA ARG A 128 15.38 0.75 -11.13
C ARG A 128 15.07 0.41 -12.58
N LEU A 129 15.55 1.21 -13.52
CA LEU A 129 15.40 0.93 -14.95
C LEU A 129 16.41 -0.09 -15.48
N GLU A 130 17.38 -0.53 -14.65
CA GLU A 130 18.42 -1.52 -14.99
C GLU A 130 19.07 -1.20 -16.34
N ASP A 131 18.92 -2.06 -17.35
CA ASP A 131 19.50 -1.87 -18.69
C ASP A 131 18.99 -0.62 -19.43
N ARG A 132 17.89 -0.03 -18.98
CA ARG A 132 17.30 1.21 -19.52
C ARG A 132 17.60 2.45 -18.67
N GLN A 133 18.52 2.33 -17.72
CA GLN A 133 18.94 3.44 -16.87
C GLN A 133 19.65 4.52 -17.71
N LEU A 134 19.24 5.78 -17.50
CA LEU A 134 19.95 6.92 -18.09
C LEU A 134 21.27 7.16 -17.37
N GLU A 135 22.30 7.54 -18.12
CA GLU A 135 23.57 7.98 -17.56
C GLU A 135 23.39 9.19 -16.64
N SER A 136 24.20 9.32 -15.59
CA SER A 136 24.02 10.36 -14.57
C SER A 136 24.08 11.78 -15.15
N GLU A 137 24.89 12.04 -16.16
CA GLU A 137 25.00 13.36 -16.77
C GLU A 137 23.76 13.71 -17.60
N VAL A 138 23.30 12.75 -18.41
CA VAL A 138 22.07 12.86 -19.20
C VAL A 138 20.87 13.07 -18.28
N LEU A 139 20.74 12.28 -17.21
CA LEU A 139 19.65 12.41 -16.24
C LEU A 139 19.63 13.79 -15.59
N LYS A 140 20.81 14.31 -15.17
CA LYS A 140 20.93 15.66 -14.59
C LYS A 140 20.50 16.74 -15.58
N SER A 141 20.93 16.63 -16.84
CA SER A 141 20.59 17.60 -17.87
C SER A 141 19.09 17.61 -18.17
N VAL A 142 18.50 16.43 -18.36
CA VAL A 142 17.05 16.27 -18.59
C VAL A 142 16.26 16.79 -17.39
N PHE A 143 16.64 16.41 -16.17
CA PHE A 143 15.98 16.89 -14.95
C PHE A 143 16.01 18.41 -14.84
N ASN A 144 17.18 19.04 -14.99
CA ASN A 144 17.30 20.50 -14.88
C ASN A 144 16.49 21.23 -15.95
N THR A 145 16.40 20.67 -17.16
CA THR A 145 15.61 21.24 -18.26
C THR A 145 14.11 21.25 -17.94
N TYR A 146 13.57 20.13 -17.43
CA TYR A 146 12.13 20.01 -17.15
C TYR A 146 11.74 20.48 -15.74
N TRP A 147 12.71 20.75 -14.85
CA TRP A 147 12.44 21.19 -13.48
C TRP A 147 11.68 22.51 -13.45
N THR A 148 12.14 23.52 -14.18
CA THR A 148 11.52 24.86 -14.18
C THR A 148 10.06 24.82 -14.66
N GLN A 149 9.76 23.97 -15.64
CA GLN A 149 8.38 23.77 -16.11
C GLN A 149 7.53 23.10 -15.03
N PHE A 150 8.04 22.05 -14.39
CA PHE A 150 7.35 21.37 -13.31
C PHE A 150 7.06 22.29 -12.13
N GLU A 151 8.06 23.04 -11.67
CA GLU A 151 7.94 23.96 -10.54
C GLU A 151 6.88 25.04 -10.81
N LYS A 152 6.87 25.60 -12.02
CA LYS A 152 5.85 26.57 -12.44
C LYS A 152 4.44 25.95 -12.43
N ASP A 153 4.26 24.81 -13.10
CA ASP A 153 2.95 24.15 -13.20
C ASP A 153 2.46 23.66 -11.83
N TYR A 154 3.38 23.23 -10.97
CA TYR A 154 3.09 22.82 -9.60
C TYR A 154 2.56 23.99 -8.77
N LEU A 155 3.23 25.14 -8.81
CA LEU A 155 2.78 26.34 -8.11
C LEU A 155 1.41 26.81 -8.62
N MET A 156 1.17 26.78 -9.93
CA MET A 156 -0.14 27.09 -10.50
C MET A 156 -1.24 26.16 -9.98
N ILE A 157 -0.98 24.86 -9.90
CA ILE A 157 -1.93 23.88 -9.34
C ILE A 157 -2.24 24.16 -7.86
N LEU A 158 -1.24 24.59 -7.07
CA LEU A 158 -1.47 24.95 -5.68
C LEU A 158 -2.33 26.20 -5.51
N GLU A 159 -2.23 27.15 -6.43
CA GLU A 159 -3.08 28.35 -6.48
C GLU A 159 -4.50 28.03 -6.95
N GLU A 160 -4.65 27.20 -7.98
CA GLU A 160 -5.96 26.81 -8.54
C GLU A 160 -6.77 25.91 -7.59
N HIS A 161 -6.10 25.13 -6.74
CA HIS A 161 -6.74 24.20 -5.82
C HIS A 161 -6.31 24.50 -4.39
N PRO A 162 -6.88 25.51 -3.70
CA PRO A 162 -6.55 25.84 -2.32
C PRO A 162 -6.92 24.69 -1.34
N ILE A 163 -6.32 24.71 -0.14
CA ILE A 163 -6.59 23.73 0.92
C ILE A 163 -8.09 23.77 1.24
N GLY A 164 -8.79 22.63 1.13
CA GLY A 164 -10.20 22.52 1.51
C GLY A 164 -11.26 22.52 0.40
N GLU A 165 -10.91 22.55 -0.90
CA GLU A 165 -11.90 22.31 -1.97
C GLU A 165 -12.32 20.83 -2.04
N LYS A 166 -13.44 20.49 -1.40
CA LYS A 166 -14.07 19.16 -1.47
C LYS A 166 -14.87 19.04 -2.77
N MET A 167 -14.50 18.13 -3.66
CA MET A 167 -15.49 17.53 -4.56
C MET A 167 -16.46 16.66 -3.74
N PRO A 168 -17.76 16.61 -4.06
CA PRO A 168 -18.62 15.56 -3.59
C PRO A 168 -18.21 14.27 -4.31
N ARG A 169 -17.46 13.39 -3.63
CA ARG A 169 -17.28 12.02 -4.09
C ARG A 169 -18.57 11.22 -3.86
N PRO A 170 -18.88 10.24 -4.73
CA PRO A 170 -19.80 9.17 -4.38
C PRO A 170 -19.36 8.57 -3.04
N ASP A 171 -20.28 8.49 -2.09
CA ASP A 171 -20.04 8.19 -0.69
C ASP A 171 -18.99 7.08 -0.47
N ASP A 172 -17.81 7.45 0.08
CA ASP A 172 -16.71 6.55 0.46
C ASP A 172 -17.22 5.39 1.34
N SER A 173 -18.34 5.58 2.05
CA SER A 173 -18.99 4.55 2.85
C SER A 173 -19.57 3.40 2.01
N SER A 174 -19.98 3.64 0.77
CA SER A 174 -20.64 2.65 -0.09
C SER A 174 -19.67 1.57 -0.57
N LEU A 175 -18.48 1.96 -1.03
CA LEU A 175 -17.43 1.04 -1.46
C LEU A 175 -16.84 0.26 -0.27
N LEU A 176 -16.66 0.92 0.87
CA LEU A 176 -16.23 0.26 2.09
C LEU A 176 -17.30 -0.69 2.63
N GLN A 177 -18.58 -0.35 2.52
CA GLN A 177 -19.68 -1.27 2.80
C GLN A 177 -19.62 -2.49 1.89
N GLU A 178 -19.34 -2.31 0.60
CA GLU A 178 -19.25 -3.43 -0.35
C GLU A 178 -18.09 -4.38 -0.05
N VAL A 179 -16.89 -3.85 0.25
CA VAL A 179 -15.75 -4.65 0.70
C VAL A 179 -16.08 -5.38 2.01
N LEU A 180 -16.70 -4.68 2.97
CA LEU A 180 -17.05 -5.24 4.27
C LEU A 180 -18.17 -6.30 4.15
N GLN A 181 -19.11 -6.13 3.21
CA GLN A 181 -20.12 -7.14 2.87
C GLN A 181 -19.48 -8.36 2.22
N THR A 182 -18.47 -8.17 1.36
CA THR A 182 -17.73 -9.27 0.74
C THR A 182 -16.98 -10.09 1.79
N VAL A 183 -16.26 -9.43 2.71
CA VAL A 183 -15.57 -10.08 3.82
C VAL A 183 -16.56 -10.81 4.75
N ARG A 184 -17.69 -10.20 5.11
CA ARG A 184 -18.74 -10.85 5.90
C ARG A 184 -19.35 -12.06 5.19
N THR A 185 -19.51 -11.99 3.87
CA THR A 185 -20.03 -13.11 3.07
C THR A 185 -19.03 -14.25 3.01
N LEU A 186 -17.73 -13.96 2.90
CA LEU A 186 -16.66 -14.94 2.98
C LEU A 186 -16.62 -15.61 4.37
N ASP A 187 -16.72 -14.84 5.46
CA ASP A 187 -16.78 -15.38 6.83
C ASP A 187 -17.98 -16.33 7.02
N ARG A 188 -19.16 -15.95 6.50
CA ARG A 188 -20.36 -16.81 6.54
C ARG A 188 -20.18 -18.11 5.74
N ARG A 189 -19.56 -18.05 4.56
CA ARG A 189 -19.28 -19.23 3.75
C ARG A 189 -18.25 -20.15 4.41
N LEU A 190 -17.19 -19.58 4.99
CA LEU A 190 -16.18 -20.30 5.78
C LEU A 190 -16.82 -21.06 6.95
N ARG A 191 -17.65 -20.39 7.75
CA ARG A 191 -18.42 -21.03 8.83
C ARG A 191 -19.34 -22.14 8.32
N GLY A 192 -19.93 -21.97 7.14
CA GLY A 192 -20.72 -22.99 6.47
C GLY A 192 -19.90 -24.25 6.14
N VAL A 193 -18.72 -24.06 5.54
CA VAL A 193 -17.77 -25.15 5.25
C VAL A 193 -17.27 -25.82 6.52
N GLU A 194 -16.93 -25.06 7.56
CA GLU A 194 -16.54 -25.58 8.88
C GLU A 194 -17.65 -26.40 9.54
N SER A 195 -18.92 -25.97 9.40
CA SER A 195 -20.07 -26.70 9.94
C SER A 195 -20.36 -28.01 9.20
N GLN A 196 -20.08 -28.06 7.89
CA GLN A 196 -20.19 -29.29 7.10
C GLN A 196 -19.03 -30.24 7.36
N ALA A 197 -17.82 -29.72 7.56
CA ALA A 197 -16.65 -30.47 7.98
C ALA A 197 -16.81 -31.05 9.40
N SER A 198 -17.53 -30.34 10.28
CA SER A 198 -17.88 -30.84 11.63
C SER A 198 -19.01 -31.89 11.60
N ARG A 199 -19.90 -31.86 10.59
CA ARG A 199 -21.02 -32.81 10.45
C ARG A 199 -20.65 -34.10 9.73
N LYS A 200 -19.72 -34.06 8.78
CA LYS A 200 -19.07 -35.26 8.23
C LYS A 200 -17.92 -35.59 9.16
N GLY A 201 -18.07 -36.54 10.09
CA GLY A 201 -17.04 -36.88 11.07
C GLY A 201 -15.68 -37.20 10.42
N ILE A 202 -14.85 -36.18 10.23
CA ILE A 202 -13.48 -36.29 9.76
C ILE A 202 -12.67 -36.76 10.97
N ARG A 203 -12.03 -37.92 10.82
CA ARG A 203 -11.25 -38.53 11.89
C ARG A 203 -10.05 -37.64 12.26
N PRO A 204 -9.61 -37.62 13.54
CA PRO A 204 -8.54 -36.73 14.03
C PRO A 204 -7.20 -36.82 13.28
N GLU A 205 -6.98 -37.91 12.53
CA GLU A 205 -5.73 -38.18 11.82
C GLU A 205 -5.71 -37.70 10.36
N ASP A 206 -6.79 -37.11 9.85
CA ASP A 206 -6.83 -36.57 8.49
C ASP A 206 -5.96 -35.28 8.39
N PRO A 207 -4.99 -35.19 7.47
CA PRO A 207 -4.16 -34.00 7.28
C PRO A 207 -4.98 -32.70 7.06
N ARG A 208 -6.21 -32.81 6.55
CA ARG A 208 -7.13 -31.68 6.36
C ARG A 208 -7.67 -31.12 7.68
N HIS A 209 -7.75 -31.94 8.73
CA HIS A 209 -8.16 -31.52 10.06
C HIS A 209 -7.07 -30.66 10.71
N LYS A 210 -5.79 -31.06 10.60
CA LYS A 210 -4.65 -30.27 11.11
C LYS A 210 -4.57 -28.89 10.44
N PHE A 211 -4.79 -28.84 9.12
CA PHE A 211 -4.85 -27.58 8.37
C PHE A 211 -6.00 -26.68 8.85
N SER A 212 -7.20 -27.24 9.06
CA SER A 212 -8.34 -26.45 9.56
C SER A 212 -8.15 -25.90 10.97
N VAL A 213 -7.43 -26.62 11.85
CA VAL A 213 -7.14 -26.18 13.22
C VAL A 213 -6.08 -25.08 13.22
N GLN A 214 -5.05 -25.21 12.40
CA GLN A 214 -4.02 -24.17 12.24
C GLN A 214 -4.62 -22.87 11.69
N VAL A 215 -5.40 -22.96 10.60
CA VAL A 215 -6.09 -21.81 10.00
C VAL A 215 -7.05 -21.14 10.99
N ARG A 216 -7.71 -21.93 11.85
CA ARG A 216 -8.59 -21.41 12.92
C ARG A 216 -7.80 -20.68 14.02
N ARG A 217 -6.58 -21.12 14.31
CA ARG A 217 -5.66 -20.46 15.26
C ARG A 217 -5.20 -19.12 14.68
N ASP A 218 -4.80 -19.11 13.42
CA ASP A 218 -4.31 -17.92 12.72
C ASP A 218 -5.43 -16.87 12.51
N LEU A 219 -6.64 -17.29 12.16
CA LEU A 219 -7.80 -16.39 12.03
C LEU A 219 -8.24 -15.80 13.37
N ASN A 220 -8.22 -16.57 14.45
CA ASN A 220 -8.54 -16.04 15.78
C ASN A 220 -7.45 -15.08 16.29
N PHE A 221 -6.19 -15.35 15.97
CA PHE A 221 -5.07 -14.46 16.27
C PHE A 221 -5.20 -13.12 15.51
N LEU A 222 -5.47 -13.18 14.19
CA LEU A 222 -5.71 -11.99 13.37
C LEU A 222 -6.95 -11.21 13.82
N ARG A 223 -8.02 -11.90 14.22
CA ARG A 223 -9.23 -11.27 14.76
C ARG A 223 -8.95 -10.56 16.08
N GLY A 224 -8.16 -11.16 16.97
CA GLY A 224 -7.71 -10.52 18.21
C GLY A 224 -6.91 -9.25 17.94
N LYS A 225 -5.93 -9.32 17.03
CA LYS A 225 -5.13 -8.16 16.61
C LYS A 225 -5.96 -7.05 15.97
N ALA A 226 -6.94 -7.41 15.14
CA ALA A 226 -7.85 -6.45 14.53
C ALA A 226 -8.76 -5.78 15.56
N GLN A 227 -9.20 -6.52 16.60
CA GLN A 227 -10.01 -5.96 17.70
C GLN A 227 -9.21 -4.97 18.56
N THR A 228 -7.94 -5.26 18.84
CA THR A 228 -7.05 -4.33 19.55
C THR A 228 -6.69 -3.08 18.75
N LEU A 229 -6.76 -3.13 17.41
CA LEU A 229 -6.51 -1.97 16.53
C LEU A 229 -7.74 -1.05 16.38
N VAL A 230 -8.93 -1.50 16.81
CA VAL A 230 -10.20 -0.76 16.67
C VAL A 230 -10.64 -0.09 17.98
N GLU A 231 -10.08 -0.48 19.13
CA GLU A 231 -10.26 0.25 20.39
C GLU A 231 -9.06 1.19 20.64
N PRO A 232 -9.27 2.51 20.84
CA PRO A 232 -8.17 3.41 21.16
C PRO A 232 -7.78 3.19 22.63
N ARG A 233 -6.86 2.25 22.86
CA ARG A 233 -6.23 2.06 24.16
C ARG A 233 -4.75 2.40 24.02
N VAL A 234 -4.33 3.48 24.68
CA VAL A 234 -2.91 3.84 24.83
C VAL A 234 -2.27 2.77 25.69
N LEU A 235 -1.54 1.85 25.07
CA LEU A 235 -0.75 0.82 25.77
C LEU A 235 0.56 1.44 26.27
N GLY A 236 0.93 1.13 27.52
CA GLY A 236 2.18 1.60 28.13
C GLY A 236 3.40 0.85 27.59
N GLU A 237 4.60 1.46 27.68
CA GLU A 237 5.85 0.92 27.13
C GLU A 237 6.18 -0.53 27.58
N GLU A 238 5.76 -0.94 28.78
CA GLU A 238 6.00 -2.30 29.29
C GLU A 238 5.09 -3.37 28.65
N GLU A 239 3.86 -3.04 28.29
CA GLU A 239 2.96 -3.97 27.58
C GLU A 239 3.41 -4.19 26.13
N ILE A 240 4.01 -3.16 25.51
CA ILE A 240 4.59 -3.26 24.16
C ILE A 240 5.82 -4.18 24.17
N LYS A 241 6.66 -4.12 25.20
CA LYS A 241 7.83 -5.01 25.34
C LYS A 241 7.44 -6.48 25.50
N GLN A 242 6.41 -6.77 26.30
CA GLN A 242 5.92 -8.16 26.48
C GLN A 242 5.33 -8.75 25.18
N LEU A 243 4.55 -7.97 24.43
CA LEU A 243 3.99 -8.39 23.14
C LEU A 243 5.08 -8.69 22.09
N PHE A 244 6.20 -7.97 22.13
CA PHE A 244 7.35 -8.24 21.26
C PHE A 244 8.11 -9.51 21.65
N GLN A 245 8.20 -9.84 22.94
CA GLN A 245 8.87 -11.05 23.43
C GLN A 245 8.09 -12.33 23.09
N GLU A 246 6.76 -12.33 23.26
CA GLU A 246 5.93 -13.50 22.93
C GLU A 246 5.84 -13.80 21.43
N THR A 247 6.11 -12.82 20.56
CA THR A 247 5.99 -13.00 19.11
C THR A 247 7.23 -13.64 18.47
N PHE A 248 8.36 -13.73 19.18
CA PHE A 248 9.65 -14.13 18.58
C PHE A 248 10.35 -15.36 19.21
N GLU A 249 9.75 -16.06 20.19
CA GLU A 249 10.39 -17.24 20.82
C GLU A 249 9.94 -18.62 20.32
N ASP A 250 8.93 -18.75 19.46
CA ASP A 250 8.38 -20.07 19.07
C ASP A 250 9.03 -20.74 17.84
N ASP A 251 10.13 -20.21 17.30
CA ASP A 251 10.82 -20.76 16.12
C ASP A 251 12.21 -21.38 16.43
N SER A 252 12.35 -22.09 17.56
CA SER A 252 13.54 -22.92 17.79
C SER A 252 13.22 -24.36 18.20
N CYS A 253 13.50 -25.26 17.23
CA CYS A 253 13.99 -26.62 17.41
C CYS A 253 13.06 -27.66 18.05
N ASP A 254 12.50 -28.55 17.22
CA ASP A 254 12.65 -29.98 17.46
C ASP A 254 12.64 -30.75 16.13
N ASN A 255 13.83 -30.93 15.58
CA ASN A 255 14.10 -31.82 14.45
C ASN A 255 15.30 -32.69 14.86
N THR A 256 15.05 -33.82 15.52
CA THR A 256 16.03 -34.91 15.58
C THR A 256 15.35 -36.24 15.29
N SER A 257 15.49 -36.63 14.02
CA SER A 257 15.40 -38.01 13.56
C SER A 257 16.37 -38.90 14.35
N SER A 258 15.88 -40.02 14.88
CA SER A 258 16.70 -41.16 15.28
C SER A 258 16.40 -42.32 14.32
N ILE A 259 17.37 -42.60 13.44
CA ILE A 259 17.50 -43.83 12.65
C ILE A 259 18.59 -44.67 13.35
N ASP A 260 18.22 -45.91 13.67
CA ASP A 260 18.96 -47.18 13.78
C ASP A 260 20.43 -47.23 14.26
N ASP A 261 20.71 -48.10 15.24
CA ASP A 261 21.40 -49.39 15.00
C ASP A 261 21.79 -50.13 16.30
N SER A 262 21.71 -51.47 16.24
CA SER A 262 22.21 -52.53 17.16
C SER A 262 21.25 -53.13 18.19
#